data_AF-A0A1I8N5J2-F1
#
_entry.id   AF-A0A1I8N5J2-F1
#
_cell.length_a   1.000
_cell.length_b   1.000
_cell.length_c   1.000
_cell.angle_alpha   90.00
_cell.angle_beta   90.00
_cell.angle_gamma   90.00
#
_symmetry.space_group_name_H-M   'P 1'
#
loop_
_entity.id
_entity.type
_entity.pdbx_description
1 polymer ?
#
loop_
_entity_poly.entity_id
_entity_poly.type
_entity_poly.pdbx_seq_one_letter_code
_entity_poly.pdbx_strand_id
1 'polypeptide(L)'
;MSSIANTSNVPKWLEAQLFEDILKENVPNYKAIKEFKAYAAVPAGENFSTVITRVEIHIELQDGSTIPKFFIVKTQHESALYKELTEGIEDCFTTEHIVYQQLMPVFEKLYSDAGKEIKFAAKYHKLPTDKSHMLLEDLCPLNFRNASRLDCFDMEHTKQVLKKMAEWHAVSAVHRENIGKYDEVFTVGTYNERLRKGITVFFESMTKYMQRCMHVYENSEDYREKIEKLLPRIIDELWKATKVDDGDFNVLNHCDCWASNIMFQYGANGELLDNYFVDIGNPKYGSPAQDLIYFILSSAQTDFKIKQFDNLIRYYHEHLVENLELLKYPKAKPSLKDLHVALHKYNIWGFATTVGVLAIALMDSTELSTFDNFLGDSDDGDKFKLLMFTNKRYIEHVNVIMPWLLNRGALDF
;
A
#
# COMPACT_ATOMS: atom_id res chain seq x y z
N MET A 1 -24.55 -7.13 18.72
CA MET A 1 -25.76 -6.66 18.00
C MET A 1 -25.52 -6.93 16.53
N SER A 2 -26.38 -7.72 15.89
CA SER A 2 -26.27 -8.09 14.47
C SER A 2 -26.46 -6.84 13.61
N SER A 3 -25.35 -6.20 13.20
CA SER A 3 -25.39 -5.18 12.16
C SER A 3 -25.95 -5.82 10.89
N ILE A 4 -27.03 -5.25 10.35
CA ILE A 4 -27.55 -5.64 9.04
C ILE A 4 -26.38 -5.55 8.06
N ALA A 5 -25.96 -6.70 7.52
CA ALA A 5 -24.83 -6.76 6.62
C ALA A 5 -25.15 -5.91 5.37
N ASN A 6 -24.33 -4.88 5.11
CA ASN A 6 -24.56 -4.02 3.95
C ASN A 6 -24.20 -4.80 2.68
N THR A 7 -25.21 -5.11 1.87
CA THR A 7 -25.06 -5.85 0.60
C THR A 7 -25.15 -4.96 -0.64
N SER A 8 -25.27 -3.62 -0.48
CA SER A 8 -25.51 -2.70 -1.61
C SER A 8 -24.38 -2.72 -2.65
N ASN A 9 -23.17 -3.02 -2.21
CA ASN A 9 -21.95 -2.98 -3.03
C ASN A 9 -21.41 -4.38 -3.35
N VAL A 10 -22.17 -5.44 -3.07
CA VAL A 10 -21.77 -6.82 -3.41
C VAL A 10 -21.97 -7.04 -4.91
N PRO A 11 -20.95 -7.50 -5.65
CA PRO A 11 -21.08 -7.75 -7.08
C PRO A 11 -22.16 -8.80 -7.37
N LYS A 12 -23.11 -8.46 -8.26
CA LYS A 12 -24.27 -9.33 -8.56
C LYS A 12 -23.90 -10.68 -9.18
N TRP A 13 -22.73 -10.77 -9.83
CA TRP A 13 -22.23 -11.99 -10.45
C TRP A 13 -21.57 -12.94 -9.45
N LEU A 14 -21.33 -12.51 -8.21
CA LEU A 14 -20.62 -13.28 -7.21
C LEU A 14 -21.54 -14.31 -6.57
N GLU A 15 -21.43 -15.56 -7.02
CA GLU A 15 -22.30 -16.67 -6.62
C GLU A 15 -21.49 -17.84 -6.03
N ALA A 16 -22.16 -18.68 -5.22
CA ALA A 16 -21.54 -19.79 -4.49
C ALA A 16 -20.81 -20.79 -5.40
N GLN A 17 -21.38 -21.04 -6.59
CA GLN A 17 -20.88 -22.02 -7.56
C GLN A 17 -19.47 -21.69 -8.05
N LEU A 18 -19.09 -20.41 -8.08
CA LEU A 18 -17.75 -19.98 -8.50
C LEU A 18 -16.65 -20.49 -7.56
N PHE A 19 -16.99 -20.85 -6.32
CA PHE A 19 -16.03 -21.30 -5.31
C PHE A 19 -15.87 -22.82 -5.28
N GLU A 20 -16.73 -23.60 -5.94
CA GLU A 20 -16.75 -25.06 -5.78
C GLU A 20 -15.40 -25.72 -6.06
N ASP A 21 -14.73 -25.35 -7.14
CA ASP A 21 -13.47 -25.98 -7.54
C ASP A 21 -12.35 -25.66 -6.54
N ILE A 22 -12.27 -24.41 -6.11
CA ILE A 22 -11.32 -23.96 -5.08
C ILE A 22 -11.56 -24.73 -3.78
N LEU A 23 -12.81 -24.90 -3.37
CA LEU A 23 -13.16 -25.62 -2.15
C LEU A 23 -12.86 -27.11 -2.26
N LYS A 24 -13.13 -27.75 -3.40
CA LYS A 24 -12.77 -29.16 -3.65
C LYS A 24 -11.26 -29.39 -3.57
N GLU A 25 -10.46 -28.45 -4.07
CA GLU A 25 -9.00 -28.53 -4.07
C GLU A 25 -8.40 -28.27 -2.67
N ASN A 26 -8.97 -27.33 -1.91
CA ASN A 26 -8.34 -26.80 -0.69
C ASN A 26 -9.00 -27.24 0.63
N VAL A 27 -10.15 -27.94 0.58
CA VAL A 27 -10.87 -28.42 1.76
C VAL A 27 -10.93 -29.95 1.77
N PRO A 28 -10.17 -30.61 2.65
CA PRO A 28 -10.24 -32.07 2.81
C PRO A 28 -11.67 -32.53 3.12
N ASN A 29 -12.10 -33.63 2.50
CA ASN A 29 -13.44 -34.21 2.66
C ASN A 29 -14.59 -33.25 2.29
N TYR A 30 -14.37 -32.30 1.38
CA TYR A 30 -15.43 -31.46 0.83
C TYR A 30 -16.62 -32.32 0.32
N LYS A 31 -17.85 -31.92 0.68
CA LYS A 31 -19.09 -32.52 0.15
C LYS A 31 -19.93 -31.51 -0.62
N ALA A 32 -20.30 -30.39 0.01
CA ALA A 32 -21.16 -29.38 -0.61
C ALA A 32 -21.06 -28.00 0.08
N ILE A 33 -21.48 -26.95 -0.61
CA ILE A 33 -21.75 -25.64 0.00
C ILE A 33 -23.16 -25.67 0.60
N LYS A 34 -23.28 -25.43 1.91
CA LYS A 34 -24.58 -25.33 2.61
C LYS A 34 -25.12 -23.91 2.65
N GLU A 35 -24.24 -22.93 2.84
CA GLU A 35 -24.62 -21.54 2.95
C GLU A 35 -23.53 -20.66 2.32
N PHE A 36 -23.97 -19.60 1.64
CA PHE A 36 -23.12 -18.59 1.03
C PHE A 36 -23.62 -17.21 1.43
N LYS A 37 -22.72 -16.39 1.98
CA LYS A 37 -22.99 -15.00 2.36
C LYS A 37 -21.90 -14.12 1.77
N ALA A 38 -22.31 -12.98 1.24
CA ALA A 38 -21.39 -11.94 0.76
C ALA A 38 -21.88 -10.58 1.27
N TYR A 39 -20.96 -9.77 1.80
CA TYR A 39 -21.25 -8.47 2.38
C TYR A 39 -20.02 -7.57 2.35
N ALA A 40 -20.19 -6.25 2.49
CA ALA A 40 -19.06 -5.31 2.51
C ALA A 40 -18.04 -5.67 3.61
N ALA A 41 -16.75 -5.73 3.25
CA ALA A 41 -15.68 -6.10 4.18
C ALA A 41 -15.20 -4.92 5.04
N VAL A 42 -15.28 -3.70 4.50
CA VAL A 42 -14.79 -2.47 5.14
C VAL A 42 -15.88 -1.41 5.20
N PRO A 43 -15.84 -0.50 6.20
CA PRO A 43 -16.64 0.71 6.18
C PRO A 43 -16.31 1.62 4.97
N ALA A 44 -17.23 2.54 4.66
CA ALA A 44 -16.95 3.60 3.68
C ALA A 44 -15.77 4.47 4.14
N GLY A 45 -14.91 4.89 3.21
CA GLY A 45 -13.73 5.73 3.48
C GLY A 45 -12.47 4.97 3.92
N GLU A 46 -12.51 3.65 4.10
CA GLU A 46 -11.31 2.83 4.35
C GLU A 46 -10.65 2.34 3.05
N ASN A 47 -11.39 2.29 1.93
CA ASN A 47 -10.88 1.97 0.61
C ASN A 47 -11.48 2.91 -0.44
N PHE A 48 -10.62 3.56 -1.20
CA PHE A 48 -11.03 4.58 -2.19
C PHE A 48 -11.08 4.03 -3.63
N SER A 49 -10.21 3.08 -3.97
CA SER A 49 -10.00 2.68 -5.39
C SER A 49 -10.74 1.40 -5.79
N THR A 50 -11.12 0.55 -4.84
CA THR A 50 -11.77 -0.74 -5.10
C THR A 50 -12.89 -1.02 -4.11
N VAL A 51 -13.80 -1.92 -4.49
CA VAL A 51 -14.86 -2.43 -3.63
C VAL A 51 -14.38 -3.74 -3.00
N ILE A 52 -14.38 -3.82 -1.67
CA ILE A 52 -13.96 -5.02 -0.94
C ILE A 52 -15.18 -5.74 -0.35
N THR A 53 -15.43 -6.95 -0.85
CA THR A 53 -16.49 -7.84 -0.39
C THR A 53 -15.92 -8.99 0.41
N ARG A 54 -16.44 -9.22 1.61
CA ARG A 54 -16.16 -10.40 2.41
C ARG A 54 -17.14 -11.50 2.04
N VAL A 55 -16.63 -12.69 1.76
CA VAL A 55 -17.39 -13.89 1.44
C VAL A 55 -17.24 -14.89 2.58
N GLU A 56 -18.36 -15.44 3.03
CA GLU A 56 -18.45 -16.46 4.07
C GLU A 56 -19.20 -17.66 3.53
N ILE A 57 -18.54 -18.81 3.53
CA ILE A 57 -19.06 -20.07 2.98
C ILE A 57 -19.09 -21.13 4.09
N HIS A 58 -20.27 -21.67 4.36
CA HIS A 58 -20.41 -22.83 5.23
C HIS A 58 -20.37 -24.10 4.38
N ILE A 59 -19.36 -24.93 4.62
CA ILE A 59 -19.03 -26.11 3.83
C ILE A 59 -19.44 -27.34 4.62
N GLU A 60 -20.28 -28.19 4.03
CA GLU A 60 -20.53 -29.54 4.54
C GLU A 60 -19.38 -30.48 4.14
N LEU A 61 -18.91 -31.26 5.09
CA LEU A 61 -17.92 -32.30 4.87
C LEU A 61 -18.58 -33.68 4.70
N GLN A 62 -17.82 -34.67 4.21
CA GLN A 62 -18.33 -36.03 3.98
C GLN A 62 -18.84 -36.73 5.26
N ASP A 63 -18.32 -36.36 6.43
CA ASP A 63 -18.77 -36.86 7.73
C ASP A 63 -20.05 -36.18 8.25
N GLY A 64 -20.61 -35.23 7.48
CA GLY A 64 -21.80 -34.45 7.82
C GLY A 64 -21.54 -33.22 8.68
N SER A 65 -20.29 -33.02 9.16
CA SER A 65 -19.91 -31.81 9.88
C SER A 65 -19.91 -30.59 8.94
N THR A 66 -19.88 -29.38 9.52
CA THR A 66 -19.89 -28.14 8.75
C THR A 66 -18.82 -27.19 9.28
N ILE A 67 -18.01 -26.65 8.37
CA ILE A 67 -16.93 -25.72 8.69
C ILE A 67 -17.09 -24.40 7.91
N PRO A 68 -16.74 -23.26 8.51
CA PRO A 68 -16.74 -21.98 7.79
C PRO A 68 -15.43 -21.77 7.03
N LYS A 69 -15.52 -21.13 5.86
CA LYS A 69 -14.39 -20.56 5.11
C LYS A 69 -14.70 -19.13 4.72
N PHE A 70 -13.66 -18.30 4.73
CA PHE A 70 -13.77 -16.87 4.52
C PHE A 70 -12.80 -16.41 3.44
N PHE A 71 -13.27 -15.52 2.58
CA PHE A 71 -12.48 -14.93 1.51
C PHE A 71 -12.74 -13.43 1.40
N ILE A 72 -11.80 -12.72 0.80
CA ILE A 72 -11.92 -11.33 0.40
C ILE A 72 -11.93 -11.27 -1.13
N VAL A 73 -12.98 -10.66 -1.69
CA VAL A 73 -13.11 -10.38 -3.12
C VAL A 73 -12.97 -8.88 -3.33
N LYS A 74 -11.93 -8.45 -4.04
CA LYS A 74 -11.82 -7.07 -4.52
C LYS A 74 -12.38 -6.97 -5.93
N THR A 75 -13.14 -5.93 -6.21
CA THR A 75 -13.64 -5.60 -7.55
C THR A 75 -13.46 -4.11 -7.85
N GLN A 76 -13.48 -3.77 -9.14
CA GLN A 76 -13.40 -2.38 -9.58
C GLN A 76 -14.58 -1.54 -9.08
N HIS A 77 -14.36 -0.23 -8.95
CA HIS A 77 -15.42 0.71 -8.64
C HIS A 77 -16.33 0.91 -9.87
N GLU A 78 -17.64 1.04 -9.67
CA GLU A 78 -18.59 1.17 -10.79
C GLU A 78 -19.03 2.62 -11.05
N SER A 79 -18.43 3.61 -10.36
CA SER A 79 -18.83 5.03 -10.49
C SER A 79 -18.50 5.58 -11.87
N ALA A 80 -19.27 6.58 -12.30
CA ALA A 80 -19.09 7.21 -13.61
C ALA A 80 -17.70 7.86 -13.73
N LEU A 81 -17.27 8.58 -12.68
CA LEU A 81 -15.94 9.21 -12.65
C LEU A 81 -14.82 8.16 -12.67
N TYR A 82 -14.95 7.06 -11.94
CA TYR A 82 -13.95 5.99 -11.99
C TYR A 82 -13.84 5.42 -13.41
N LYS A 83 -14.97 5.14 -14.06
CA LYS A 83 -14.99 4.62 -15.44
C LYS A 83 -14.39 5.61 -16.43
N GLU A 84 -14.64 6.91 -16.28
CA GLU A 84 -14.04 7.96 -17.11
C GLU A 84 -12.51 8.04 -16.91
N LEU A 85 -12.05 8.04 -15.65
CA LEU A 85 -10.63 8.13 -15.32
C LEU A 85 -9.84 6.87 -15.66
N THR A 86 -10.51 5.72 -15.77
CA THR A 86 -9.90 4.42 -16.10
C THR A 86 -10.16 4.00 -17.56
N GLU A 87 -10.83 4.83 -18.36
CA GLU A 87 -11.12 4.53 -19.75
C GLU A 87 -9.83 4.33 -20.56
N GLY A 88 -9.69 3.17 -21.21
CA GLY A 88 -8.50 2.83 -22.00
C GLY A 88 -7.25 2.46 -21.19
N ILE A 89 -7.37 2.35 -19.87
CA ILE A 89 -6.33 1.83 -18.98
C ILE A 89 -6.55 0.33 -18.78
N GLU A 90 -5.47 -0.43 -18.62
CA GLU A 90 -5.55 -1.86 -18.32
C GLU A 90 -6.25 -2.10 -16.97
N ASP A 91 -6.77 -3.32 -16.79
CA ASP A 91 -7.42 -3.70 -15.53
C ASP A 91 -6.52 -3.38 -14.33
N CYS A 92 -7.05 -2.67 -13.33
CA CYS A 92 -6.31 -2.26 -12.14
C CYS A 92 -5.72 -3.44 -11.34
N PHE A 93 -6.24 -4.65 -11.52
CA PHE A 93 -5.71 -5.86 -10.90
C PHE A 93 -4.65 -6.59 -11.71
N THR A 94 -4.32 -6.14 -12.94
CA THR A 94 -3.35 -6.82 -13.82
C THR A 94 -2.02 -7.02 -13.11
N THR A 95 -1.45 -5.95 -12.55
CA THR A 95 -0.18 -6.01 -11.83
C THR A 95 -0.30 -6.83 -10.55
N GLU A 96 -1.37 -6.64 -9.77
CA GLU A 96 -1.60 -7.39 -8.52
C GLU A 96 -1.69 -8.90 -8.81
N HIS A 97 -2.37 -9.32 -9.87
CA HIS A 97 -2.40 -10.72 -10.31
C HIS A 97 -1.01 -11.28 -10.59
N ILE A 98 -0.16 -10.56 -11.31
CA ILE A 98 1.21 -11.01 -11.62
C ILE A 98 2.01 -11.16 -10.33
N VAL A 99 1.87 -10.23 -9.38
CA VAL A 99 2.53 -10.31 -8.07
C VAL A 99 2.13 -11.59 -7.34
N TYR A 100 0.83 -11.81 -7.14
CA TYR A 100 0.36 -12.96 -6.35
C TYR A 100 0.57 -14.30 -7.04
N GLN A 101 0.40 -14.37 -8.37
CA GLN A 101 0.51 -15.62 -9.11
C GLN A 101 1.96 -16.01 -9.44
N GLN A 102 2.82 -15.02 -9.73
CA GLN A 102 4.15 -15.29 -10.29
C GLN A 102 5.28 -14.91 -9.34
N LEU A 103 5.21 -13.75 -8.67
CA LEU A 103 6.31 -13.28 -7.82
C LEU A 103 6.26 -13.86 -6.42
N MET A 104 5.09 -13.82 -5.77
CA MET A 104 4.90 -14.24 -4.37
C MET A 104 5.39 -15.67 -4.13
N PRO A 105 4.99 -16.69 -4.93
CA PRO A 105 5.43 -18.06 -4.68
C PRO A 105 6.94 -18.23 -4.86
N VAL A 106 7.55 -17.47 -5.80
CA VAL A 106 8.99 -17.51 -6.04
C VAL A 106 9.75 -16.87 -4.88
N PHE A 107 9.28 -15.74 -4.37
CA PHE A 107 9.92 -15.04 -3.26
C PHE A 107 9.91 -15.89 -1.99
N GLU A 108 8.75 -16.45 -1.64
CA GLU A 108 8.62 -17.34 -0.47
C GLU A 108 9.45 -18.61 -0.64
N LYS A 109 9.52 -19.18 -1.85
CA LYS A 109 10.36 -20.34 -2.15
C LYS A 109 11.85 -20.02 -1.97
N LEU A 110 12.34 -18.87 -2.42
CA LEU A 110 13.74 -18.47 -2.25
C LEU A 110 14.15 -18.43 -0.77
N TYR A 111 13.26 -17.97 0.10
CA TYR A 111 13.47 -18.01 1.55
C TYR A 111 13.42 -19.43 2.12
N SER A 112 12.42 -20.23 1.72
CA SER A 112 12.28 -21.62 2.16
C SER A 112 13.51 -22.46 1.76
N ASP A 113 14.01 -22.31 0.53
CA ASP A 113 15.24 -22.94 0.03
C ASP A 113 16.48 -22.51 0.85
N ALA A 114 16.47 -21.30 1.41
CA ALA A 114 17.51 -20.77 2.30
C ALA A 114 17.31 -21.15 3.78
N GLY A 115 16.28 -21.95 4.10
CA GLY A 115 15.99 -22.45 5.45
C GLY A 115 15.20 -21.49 6.34
N LYS A 116 14.52 -20.49 5.76
CA LYS A 116 13.67 -19.55 6.50
C LYS A 116 12.26 -19.54 5.90
N GLU A 117 11.25 -19.87 6.69
CA GLU A 117 9.86 -19.77 6.23
C GLU A 117 9.35 -18.34 6.41
N ILE A 118 8.90 -17.72 5.32
CA ILE A 118 8.32 -16.37 5.32
C ILE A 118 7.05 -16.37 4.48
N LYS A 119 6.05 -15.62 4.94
CA LYS A 119 4.90 -15.19 4.17
C LYS A 119 4.84 -13.67 4.14
N PHE A 120 4.46 -13.12 2.98
CA PHE A 120 4.36 -11.68 2.77
C PHE A 120 2.92 -11.20 2.64
N ALA A 121 2.01 -12.04 2.14
CA ALA A 121 0.64 -11.68 1.83
C ALA A 121 -0.31 -12.87 2.01
N ALA A 122 -1.60 -12.57 1.91
CA ALA A 122 -2.67 -13.55 1.84
C ALA A 122 -2.49 -14.51 0.64
N LYS A 123 -2.94 -15.75 0.78
CA LYS A 123 -3.10 -16.66 -0.36
C LYS A 123 -4.07 -16.08 -1.38
N TYR A 124 -3.69 -16.18 -2.65
CA TYR A 124 -4.49 -15.80 -3.79
C TYR A 124 -5.13 -17.03 -4.44
N HIS A 125 -6.37 -16.86 -4.90
CA HIS A 125 -7.11 -17.85 -5.66
C HIS A 125 -7.73 -17.20 -6.90
N LYS A 126 -8.10 -18.01 -7.89
CA LYS A 126 -8.75 -17.54 -9.12
C LYS A 126 -10.15 -18.13 -9.23
N LEU A 127 -11.16 -17.28 -9.42
CA LEU A 127 -12.52 -17.74 -9.74
C LEU A 127 -12.63 -18.04 -11.24
N PRO A 128 -13.48 -19.01 -11.65
CA PRO A 128 -13.73 -19.35 -13.04
C PRO A 128 -14.68 -18.33 -13.70
N THR A 129 -14.26 -17.07 -13.78
CA THR A 129 -15.03 -15.96 -14.36
C THR A 129 -14.15 -15.02 -15.19
N ASP A 130 -14.78 -14.31 -16.13
CA ASP A 130 -14.17 -13.27 -16.95
C ASP A 130 -14.22 -11.87 -16.31
N LYS A 131 -14.91 -11.74 -15.16
CA LYS A 131 -15.03 -10.48 -14.44
C LYS A 131 -13.71 -10.08 -13.79
N SER A 132 -13.38 -8.80 -13.86
CA SER A 132 -12.23 -8.21 -13.15
C SER A 132 -12.40 -8.35 -11.64
N HIS A 133 -11.51 -9.11 -10.98
CA HIS A 133 -11.55 -9.34 -9.54
C HIS A 133 -10.21 -9.85 -8.99
N MET A 134 -9.98 -9.66 -7.69
CA MET A 134 -8.98 -10.39 -6.91
C MET A 134 -9.69 -11.23 -5.85
N LEU A 135 -9.33 -12.51 -5.72
CA LEU A 135 -9.81 -13.38 -4.64
C LEU A 135 -8.63 -13.74 -3.72
N LEU A 136 -8.73 -13.34 -2.46
CA LEU A 136 -7.72 -13.55 -1.42
C LEU A 136 -8.33 -14.35 -0.26
N GLU A 137 -7.50 -15.11 0.47
CA GLU A 137 -7.91 -15.65 1.77
C GLU A 137 -8.22 -14.50 2.73
N ASP A 138 -9.25 -14.66 3.55
CA ASP A 138 -9.49 -13.74 4.66
C ASP A 138 -8.48 -14.03 5.77
N LEU A 139 -7.70 -13.01 6.15
CA LEU A 139 -6.70 -13.13 7.20
C LEU A 139 -7.30 -12.95 8.61
N CYS A 140 -8.52 -12.42 8.75
CA CYS A 140 -9.14 -12.19 10.06
C CYS A 140 -9.24 -13.47 10.91
N PRO A 141 -9.64 -14.65 10.38
CA PRO A 141 -9.62 -15.92 11.11
C PRO A 141 -8.23 -16.35 11.61
N LEU A 142 -7.15 -15.79 11.07
CA LEU A 142 -5.77 -16.02 11.49
C LEU A 142 -5.28 -14.98 12.51
N ASN A 143 -6.19 -14.24 13.14
CA ASN A 143 -5.94 -13.15 14.08
C ASN A 143 -5.16 -11.96 13.48
N PHE A 144 -5.28 -11.76 12.16
CA PHE A 144 -4.80 -10.53 11.54
C PHE A 144 -5.85 -9.43 11.66
N ARG A 145 -5.39 -8.21 11.86
CA ARG A 145 -6.20 -6.98 11.80
C ARG A 145 -5.35 -5.80 11.35
N ASN A 146 -5.98 -4.81 10.74
CA ASN A 146 -5.35 -3.51 10.53
C ASN A 146 -5.15 -2.80 11.87
N ALA A 147 -4.01 -2.15 12.04
CA ALA A 147 -3.83 -1.16 13.08
C ALA A 147 -4.43 0.18 12.62
N SER A 148 -4.79 1.05 13.58
CA SER A 148 -5.46 2.31 13.29
C SER A 148 -4.56 3.25 12.48
N ARG A 149 -4.99 3.58 11.26
CA ARG A 149 -4.30 4.58 10.42
C ARG A 149 -4.31 5.98 11.05
N LEU A 150 -5.33 6.28 11.85
CA LEU A 150 -5.49 7.59 12.52
C LEU A 150 -4.53 7.73 13.71
N ASP A 151 -4.23 6.63 14.40
CA ASP A 151 -3.30 6.63 15.55
C ASP A 151 -1.84 6.43 15.12
N CYS A 152 -1.63 6.08 13.85
CA CYS A 152 -0.34 5.66 13.30
C CYS A 152 0.27 4.47 14.07
N PHE A 153 1.40 3.98 13.57
CA PHE A 153 2.10 2.84 14.14
C PHE A 153 3.06 3.30 15.22
N ASP A 154 2.99 2.62 16.37
CA ASP A 154 4.01 2.73 17.40
C ASP A 154 5.35 2.17 16.92
N MET A 155 6.38 2.26 17.76
CA MET A 155 7.73 1.82 17.43
C MET A 155 7.80 0.32 17.09
N GLU A 156 7.05 -0.53 17.79
CA GLU A 156 7.08 -1.99 17.60
C GLU A 156 6.44 -2.37 16.26
N HIS A 157 5.26 -1.82 15.95
CA HIS A 157 4.60 -2.01 14.66
C HIS A 157 5.45 -1.44 13.51
N THR A 158 6.07 -0.28 13.72
CA THR A 158 6.94 0.36 12.71
C THR A 158 8.14 -0.53 12.39
N LYS A 159 8.83 -1.04 13.41
CA LYS A 159 9.96 -1.96 13.25
C LYS A 159 9.54 -3.28 12.60
N GLN A 160 8.40 -3.83 12.98
CA GLN A 160 7.87 -5.06 12.37
C GLN A 160 7.67 -4.90 10.86
N VAL A 161 7.09 -3.77 10.42
CA VAL A 161 6.93 -3.46 9.00
C VAL A 161 8.27 -3.25 8.30
N LEU A 162 9.20 -2.49 8.88
CA LEU A 162 10.52 -2.27 8.29
C LEU A 162 11.31 -3.58 8.13
N LYS A 163 11.17 -4.51 9.08
CA LYS A 163 11.76 -5.84 8.99
C LYS A 163 11.16 -6.64 7.82
N LYS A 164 9.83 -6.71 7.73
CA LYS A 164 9.15 -7.41 6.62
C LYS A 164 9.44 -6.76 5.25
N MET A 165 9.55 -5.44 5.22
CA MET A 165 9.92 -4.67 4.03
C MET A 165 11.37 -4.98 3.61
N ALA A 166 12.30 -5.06 4.57
CA ALA A 166 13.68 -5.48 4.29
C ALA A 166 13.75 -6.91 3.73
N GLU A 167 12.91 -7.82 4.24
CA GLU A 167 12.79 -9.18 3.72
C GLU A 167 12.28 -9.19 2.27
N TRP A 168 11.24 -8.42 1.97
CA TRP A 168 10.68 -8.25 0.62
C TRP A 168 11.69 -7.63 -0.36
N HIS A 169 12.37 -6.57 0.07
CA HIS A 169 13.38 -5.88 -0.72
C HIS A 169 14.61 -6.76 -0.99
N ALA A 170 15.09 -7.53 -0.01
CA ALA A 170 16.21 -8.44 -0.21
C ALA A 170 15.89 -9.53 -1.25
N VAL A 171 14.73 -10.18 -1.15
CA VAL A 171 14.37 -11.26 -2.09
C VAL A 171 14.08 -10.75 -3.49
N SER A 172 13.49 -9.56 -3.63
CA SER A 172 13.31 -8.95 -4.95
C SER A 172 14.65 -8.59 -5.62
N ALA A 173 15.63 -8.09 -4.86
CA ALA A 173 16.97 -7.84 -5.38
C ALA A 173 17.65 -9.13 -5.86
N VAL A 174 17.55 -10.22 -5.10
CA VAL A 174 18.09 -11.53 -5.50
C VAL A 174 17.35 -12.08 -6.72
N HIS A 175 16.02 -11.99 -6.73
CA HIS A 175 15.21 -12.45 -7.85
C HIS A 175 15.56 -11.69 -9.14
N ARG A 176 15.78 -10.37 -9.06
CA ARG A 176 16.25 -9.56 -10.19
C ARG A 176 17.55 -10.09 -10.80
N GLU A 177 18.52 -10.53 -10.00
CA GLU A 177 19.75 -11.13 -10.50
C GLU A 177 19.52 -12.50 -11.16
N ASN A 178 18.52 -13.25 -10.70
CA ASN A 178 18.17 -14.56 -11.28
C ASN A 178 17.47 -14.43 -12.64
N ILE A 179 16.64 -13.40 -12.83
CA ILE A 179 15.84 -13.21 -14.06
C ILE A 179 16.40 -12.14 -15.02
N GLY A 180 17.42 -11.39 -14.60
CA GLY A 180 18.03 -10.33 -15.40
C GLY A 180 17.30 -9.00 -15.32
N LYS A 181 16.13 -8.84 -15.95
CA LYS A 181 15.31 -7.61 -15.91
C LYS A 181 13.87 -7.94 -15.55
N TYR A 182 13.24 -7.07 -14.77
CA TYR A 182 11.79 -7.12 -14.59
C TYR A 182 11.08 -6.64 -15.86
N ASP A 183 9.87 -7.16 -16.07
CA ASP A 183 8.98 -6.73 -17.14
C ASP A 183 8.57 -5.26 -16.99
N GLU A 184 8.14 -4.66 -18.11
CA GLU A 184 7.80 -3.23 -18.16
C GLU A 184 6.72 -2.83 -17.15
N VAL A 185 5.80 -3.75 -16.83
CA VAL A 185 4.76 -3.55 -15.81
C VAL A 185 5.34 -3.14 -14.45
N PHE A 186 6.55 -3.63 -14.11
CA PHE A 186 7.23 -3.30 -12.87
C PHE A 186 8.28 -2.19 -13.02
N THR A 187 8.77 -1.87 -14.22
CA THR A 187 9.74 -0.78 -14.38
C THR A 187 9.08 0.58 -14.65
N VAL A 188 7.94 0.57 -15.33
CA VAL A 188 7.14 1.77 -15.60
C VAL A 188 6.06 1.95 -14.53
N GLY A 189 5.32 0.88 -14.20
CA GLY A 189 4.27 0.89 -13.18
C GLY A 189 3.20 1.95 -13.43
N THR A 190 2.75 2.59 -12.35
CA THR A 190 1.75 3.68 -12.38
C THR A 190 2.29 4.97 -13.00
N TYR A 191 3.60 5.16 -13.05
CA TYR A 191 4.24 6.33 -13.65
C TYR A 191 4.50 6.11 -15.14
N ASN A 192 3.40 5.86 -15.88
CA ASN A 192 3.40 5.77 -17.34
C ASN A 192 2.74 7.00 -17.97
N GLU A 193 3.10 7.32 -19.21
CA GLU A 193 2.61 8.53 -19.90
C GLU A 193 1.08 8.56 -20.08
N ARG A 194 0.39 7.41 -20.07
CA ARG A 194 -1.08 7.36 -20.13
C ARG A 194 -1.71 7.91 -18.85
N LEU A 195 -1.14 7.55 -17.70
CA LEU A 195 -1.61 7.99 -16.38
C LEU A 195 -1.06 9.37 -15.96
N ARG A 196 -0.03 9.88 -16.65
CA ARG A 196 0.65 11.14 -16.29
C ARG A 196 -0.32 12.29 -16.07
N LYS A 197 -1.31 12.48 -16.95
CA LYS A 197 -2.31 13.56 -16.81
C LYS A 197 -3.08 13.46 -15.49
N GLY A 198 -3.55 12.26 -15.12
CA GLY A 198 -4.28 12.05 -13.87
C GLY A 198 -3.40 12.29 -12.64
N ILE A 199 -2.16 11.79 -12.67
CA ILE A 199 -1.16 12.03 -11.63
C ILE A 199 -0.83 13.52 -11.50
N THR A 200 -0.73 14.24 -12.63
CA THR A 200 -0.54 15.70 -12.66
C THR A 200 -1.67 16.43 -11.96
N VAL A 201 -2.91 16.17 -12.37
CA VAL A 201 -4.08 16.80 -11.77
C VAL A 201 -4.13 16.52 -10.27
N PHE A 202 -3.85 15.28 -9.86
CA PHE A 202 -3.83 14.88 -8.46
C PHE A 202 -2.82 15.69 -7.63
N PHE A 203 -1.53 15.62 -7.96
CA PHE A 203 -0.50 16.27 -7.14
C PHE A 203 -0.56 17.79 -7.21
N GLU A 204 -0.92 18.39 -8.35
CA GLU A 204 -1.13 19.83 -8.43
C GLU A 204 -2.31 20.28 -7.57
N SER A 205 -3.43 19.54 -7.62
CA SER A 205 -4.61 19.81 -6.81
C SER A 205 -4.24 19.76 -5.33
N MET A 206 -3.72 18.63 -4.85
CA MET A 206 -3.35 18.45 -3.44
C MET A 206 -2.36 19.51 -2.96
N THR A 207 -1.36 19.86 -3.78
CA THR A 207 -0.40 20.91 -3.45
C THR A 207 -1.07 22.29 -3.33
N LYS A 208 -1.99 22.64 -4.24
CA LYS A 208 -2.77 23.90 -4.18
C LYS A 208 -3.63 23.97 -2.91
N TYR A 209 -4.26 22.87 -2.52
CA TYR A 209 -5.06 22.85 -1.28
C TYR A 209 -4.18 22.97 -0.03
N MET A 210 -3.05 22.27 0.02
CA MET A 210 -2.09 22.47 1.10
C MET A 210 -1.63 23.93 1.19
N GLN A 211 -1.30 24.57 0.06
CA GLN A 211 -0.93 25.99 0.00
C GLN A 211 -2.02 26.91 0.57
N ARG A 212 -3.30 26.69 0.22
CA ARG A 212 -4.44 27.45 0.76
C ARG A 212 -4.51 27.35 2.29
N CYS A 213 -4.11 26.21 2.85
CA CYS A 213 -4.17 25.91 4.28
C CYS A 213 -2.90 26.27 5.06
N MET A 214 -1.83 26.76 4.42
CA MET A 214 -0.55 27.03 5.11
C MET A 214 -0.64 28.03 6.26
N HIS A 215 -1.66 28.90 6.28
CA HIS A 215 -1.90 29.86 7.35
C HIS A 215 -2.21 29.22 8.72
N VAL A 216 -2.50 27.91 8.78
CA VAL A 216 -2.67 27.16 10.03
C VAL A 216 -1.48 26.26 10.38
N TYR A 217 -0.40 26.30 9.60
CA TYR A 217 0.82 25.52 9.87
C TYR A 217 1.88 26.37 10.57
N GLU A 218 2.68 25.74 11.42
CA GLU A 218 3.78 26.41 12.12
C GLU A 218 4.96 26.66 11.18
N ASN A 219 5.55 27.86 11.28
CA ASN A 219 6.73 28.29 10.51
C ASN A 219 6.56 28.13 8.98
N SER A 220 5.33 28.25 8.49
CA SER A 220 5.00 28.04 7.07
C SER A 220 5.71 29.03 6.13
N GLU A 221 6.07 30.19 6.64
CA GLU A 221 6.85 31.23 5.97
C GLU A 221 8.22 30.73 5.49
N ASP A 222 8.83 29.75 6.18
CA ASP A 222 10.16 29.24 5.86
C ASP A 222 10.20 28.41 4.56
N TYR A 223 9.05 27.84 4.17
CA TYR A 223 8.95 26.92 3.03
C TYR A 223 7.89 27.31 1.99
N ARG A 224 7.05 28.31 2.26
CA ARG A 224 5.98 28.76 1.35
C ARG A 224 6.47 29.06 -0.06
N GLU A 225 7.46 29.93 -0.20
CA GLU A 225 7.99 30.34 -1.52
C GLU A 225 8.56 29.15 -2.29
N LYS A 226 9.18 28.19 -1.60
CA LYS A 226 9.73 26.98 -2.22
C LYS A 226 8.62 26.07 -2.74
N ILE A 227 7.51 25.91 -2.01
CA ILE A 227 6.35 25.15 -2.49
C ILE A 227 5.70 25.84 -3.68
N GLU A 228 5.56 27.17 -3.65
CA GLU A 228 5.03 27.95 -4.79
C GLU A 228 5.86 27.71 -6.06
N LYS A 229 7.19 27.65 -5.94
CA LYS A 229 8.10 27.32 -7.05
C LYS A 229 8.07 25.84 -7.43
N LEU A 230 7.80 24.93 -6.50
CA LEU A 230 7.70 23.48 -6.77
C LEU A 230 6.42 23.13 -7.51
N LEU A 231 5.29 23.78 -7.21
CA LEU A 231 3.98 23.47 -7.78
C LEU A 231 3.99 23.23 -9.31
N PRO A 232 4.54 24.12 -10.17
CA PRO A 232 4.56 23.89 -11.62
C PRO A 232 5.56 22.80 -12.08
N ARG A 233 6.42 22.30 -11.19
CA ARG A 233 7.51 21.34 -11.48
C ARG A 233 7.34 19.99 -10.80
N ILE A 234 6.38 19.86 -9.87
CA ILE A 234 6.23 18.71 -8.99
C ILE A 234 6.17 17.38 -9.76
N ILE A 235 5.48 17.36 -10.90
CA ILE A 235 5.37 16.16 -11.72
C ILE A 235 6.66 15.82 -12.42
N ASP A 236 7.38 16.81 -12.93
CA ASP A 236 8.66 16.56 -13.58
C ASP A 236 9.70 16.06 -12.56
N GLU A 237 9.68 16.57 -11.33
CA GLU A 237 10.53 16.06 -10.24
C GLU A 237 10.14 14.64 -9.82
N LEU A 238 8.85 14.34 -9.71
CA LEU A 238 8.38 12.97 -9.46
C LEU A 238 8.79 12.03 -10.59
N TRP A 239 8.66 12.46 -11.85
CA TRP A 239 9.06 11.65 -13.01
C TRP A 239 10.57 11.44 -13.10
N LYS A 240 11.38 12.39 -12.61
CA LYS A 240 12.82 12.18 -12.47
C LYS A 240 13.10 11.11 -11.41
N ALA A 241 12.41 11.18 -10.27
CA ALA A 241 12.59 10.23 -9.17
C ALA A 241 12.10 8.81 -9.51
N THR A 242 11.21 8.63 -10.49
CA THR A 242 10.76 7.31 -10.93
C THR A 242 11.75 6.63 -11.88
N LYS A 243 12.70 7.36 -12.46
CA LYS A 243 13.73 6.77 -13.34
C LYS A 243 14.68 5.92 -12.52
N VAL A 244 14.80 4.67 -12.94
CA VAL A 244 15.74 3.71 -12.36
C VAL A 244 17.15 4.13 -12.72
N ASP A 245 18.01 4.27 -11.71
CA ASP A 245 19.44 4.44 -11.88
C ASP A 245 20.11 3.09 -11.60
N ASP A 246 20.68 2.46 -12.62
CA ASP A 246 21.35 1.16 -12.49
C ASP A 246 22.62 1.21 -11.59
N GLY A 247 23.11 2.41 -11.27
CA GLY A 247 24.19 2.61 -10.28
C GLY A 247 23.74 2.52 -8.83
N ASP A 248 22.44 2.60 -8.56
CA ASP A 248 21.87 2.49 -7.21
C ASP A 248 21.55 1.04 -6.84
N PHE A 249 21.43 0.78 -5.53
CA PHE A 249 20.78 -0.43 -5.06
C PHE A 249 19.27 -0.32 -5.28
N ASN A 250 18.73 -1.16 -6.16
CA ASN A 250 17.33 -1.15 -6.56
C ASN A 250 16.63 -2.46 -6.17
N VAL A 251 15.34 -2.35 -5.86
CA VAL A 251 14.47 -3.41 -5.36
C VAL A 251 13.11 -3.30 -6.03
N LEU A 252 12.27 -4.33 -5.90
CA LEU A 252 10.86 -4.19 -6.24
C LEU A 252 10.13 -3.59 -5.04
N ASN A 253 9.85 -2.29 -5.08
CA ASN A 253 9.09 -1.59 -4.05
C ASN A 253 7.61 -1.99 -4.10
N HIS A 254 6.90 -1.84 -3.00
CA HIS A 254 5.44 -1.90 -2.91
C HIS A 254 4.78 -0.63 -3.48
N CYS A 255 5.42 0.54 -3.31
CA CYS A 255 5.00 1.88 -3.74
C CYS A 255 3.70 2.42 -3.14
N ASP A 256 3.03 1.65 -2.29
CA ASP A 256 1.79 2.04 -1.60
C ASP A 256 1.72 1.38 -0.20
N CYS A 257 2.86 1.36 0.49
CA CYS A 257 3.01 0.70 1.79
C CYS A 257 2.65 1.66 2.94
N TRP A 258 1.37 1.97 3.09
CA TRP A 258 0.84 2.79 4.20
C TRP A 258 -0.02 1.94 5.15
N ALA A 259 -0.45 2.52 6.26
CA ALA A 259 -1.10 1.81 7.36
C ALA A 259 -2.30 0.93 6.96
N SER A 260 -3.13 1.38 6.01
CA SER A 260 -4.29 0.60 5.53
C SER A 260 -3.91 -0.63 4.71
N ASN A 261 -2.71 -0.64 4.13
CA ASN A 261 -2.20 -1.72 3.28
C ASN A 261 -1.33 -2.72 4.06
N ILE A 262 -1.44 -2.70 5.40
CA ILE A 262 -0.69 -3.58 6.30
C ILE A 262 -1.65 -4.18 7.33
N MET A 263 -1.67 -5.51 7.42
CA MET A 263 -2.38 -6.24 8.47
C MET A 263 -1.37 -6.90 9.41
N PHE A 264 -1.57 -6.74 10.71
CA PHE A 264 -0.73 -7.35 11.74
C PHE A 264 -1.41 -8.56 12.34
N GLN A 265 -0.63 -9.63 12.55
CA GLN A 265 -1.04 -10.80 13.28
C GLN A 265 -0.75 -10.61 14.76
N TYR A 266 -1.76 -10.85 15.59
CA TYR A 266 -1.62 -10.79 17.03
C TYR A 266 -1.79 -12.16 17.66
N GLY A 267 -0.99 -12.45 18.67
CA GLY A 267 -1.17 -13.62 19.52
C GLY A 267 -2.20 -13.38 20.61
N ALA A 268 -2.40 -14.39 21.46
CA ALA A 268 -3.50 -14.42 22.42
C ALA A 268 -3.41 -13.30 23.48
N ASN A 269 -2.21 -12.79 23.77
CA ASN A 269 -1.97 -11.74 24.75
C ASN A 269 -1.77 -10.36 24.10
N GLY A 270 -2.02 -10.24 22.79
CA GLY A 270 -1.81 -9.01 22.03
C GLY A 270 -0.37 -8.79 21.57
N GLU A 271 0.50 -9.80 21.70
CA GLU A 271 1.85 -9.77 21.13
C GLU A 271 1.81 -9.70 19.61
N LEU A 272 2.69 -8.90 19.01
CA LEU A 272 2.89 -8.88 17.57
C LEU A 272 3.63 -10.13 17.12
N LEU A 273 3.00 -10.92 16.25
CA LEU A 273 3.57 -12.16 15.73
C LEU A 273 4.14 -11.98 14.32
N ASP A 274 3.39 -11.31 13.45
CA ASP A 274 3.80 -11.06 12.07
C ASP A 274 3.03 -9.87 11.46
N ASN A 275 3.37 -9.47 10.24
CA ASN A 275 2.59 -8.56 9.43
C ASN A 275 2.60 -8.98 7.95
N TYR A 276 1.47 -8.84 7.27
CA TYR A 276 1.34 -9.06 5.84
C TYR A 276 1.05 -7.74 5.13
N PHE A 277 1.60 -7.61 3.93
CA PHE A 277 1.22 -6.59 2.98
C PHE A 277 -0.06 -7.00 2.27
N VAL A 278 -0.96 -6.04 2.09
CA VAL A 278 -2.17 -6.19 1.28
C VAL A 278 -2.20 -5.07 0.25
N ASP A 279 -2.94 -5.27 -0.84
CA ASP A 279 -3.05 -4.27 -1.91
C ASP A 279 -1.72 -3.94 -2.61
N ILE A 280 -1.09 -4.98 -3.15
CA ILE A 280 0.20 -4.91 -3.85
C ILE A 280 -0.05 -4.63 -5.35
N GLY A 281 -0.85 -3.59 -5.64
CA GLY A 281 -1.28 -3.25 -7.00
C GLY A 281 -0.28 -2.41 -7.78
N ASN A 282 0.62 -1.70 -7.10
CA ASN A 282 1.51 -0.71 -7.72
C ASN A 282 3.02 -0.99 -7.59
N PRO A 283 3.51 -2.24 -7.44
CA PRO A 283 4.91 -2.45 -7.19
C PRO A 283 5.76 -1.96 -8.36
N LYS A 284 6.90 -1.34 -8.02
CA LYS A 284 7.79 -0.76 -9.02
C LYS A 284 9.25 -0.98 -8.66
N TYR A 285 10.02 -1.40 -9.65
CA TYR A 285 11.46 -1.51 -9.56
C TYR A 285 12.09 -0.12 -9.47
N GLY A 286 12.96 0.08 -8.48
CA GLY A 286 13.65 1.34 -8.23
C GLY A 286 14.32 1.37 -6.86
N SER A 287 14.73 2.56 -6.43
CA SER A 287 15.39 2.75 -5.13
C SER A 287 14.45 2.40 -3.96
N PRO A 288 14.93 1.70 -2.91
CA PRO A 288 14.14 1.43 -1.70
C PRO A 288 13.76 2.71 -0.94
N ALA A 289 14.39 3.84 -1.27
CA ALA A 289 14.07 5.14 -0.67
C ALA A 289 12.59 5.51 -0.83
N GLN A 290 11.94 5.08 -1.92
CA GLN A 290 10.53 5.36 -2.16
C GLN A 290 9.66 4.76 -1.05
N ASP A 291 9.72 3.45 -0.82
CA ASP A 291 8.94 2.78 0.22
C ASP A 291 9.31 3.24 1.63
N LEU A 292 10.59 3.45 1.91
CA LEU A 292 11.06 3.89 3.23
C LEU A 292 10.52 5.28 3.60
N ILE A 293 10.63 6.24 2.68
CA ILE A 293 10.12 7.59 2.91
C ILE A 293 8.59 7.56 2.98
N TYR A 294 7.94 6.85 2.06
CA TYR A 294 6.49 6.72 2.01
C TYR A 294 5.94 6.20 3.33
N PHE A 295 6.37 5.00 3.73
CA PHE A 295 5.87 4.34 4.92
C PHE A 295 6.13 5.12 6.22
N ILE A 296 7.37 5.56 6.45
CA ILE A 296 7.73 6.21 7.72
C ILE A 296 6.97 7.53 7.86
N LEU A 297 6.89 8.34 6.80
CA LEU A 297 6.19 9.62 6.87
C LEU A 297 4.68 9.44 6.93
N SER A 298 4.10 8.49 6.20
CA SER A 298 2.65 8.27 6.17
C SER A 298 2.10 7.58 7.41
N SER A 299 2.90 6.75 8.09
CA SER A 299 2.33 5.73 9.00
C SER A 299 3.01 5.54 10.34
N ALA A 300 4.23 6.01 10.58
CA ALA A 300 4.79 6.01 11.95
C ALA A 300 4.19 7.14 12.81
N GLN A 301 4.21 7.02 14.13
CA GLN A 301 3.73 8.10 15.02
C GLN A 301 4.62 9.34 14.97
N THR A 302 4.01 10.53 15.12
CA THR A 302 4.66 11.84 14.96
C THR A 302 5.75 12.11 15.98
N ASP A 303 5.57 11.59 17.19
CA ASP A 303 6.47 11.77 18.32
C ASP A 303 7.89 11.27 18.02
N PHE A 304 8.03 10.22 17.20
CA PHE A 304 9.31 9.61 16.85
C PHE A 304 9.64 9.56 15.36
N LYS A 305 8.68 9.64 14.41
CA LYS A 305 8.96 9.41 12.97
C LYS A 305 10.15 10.19 12.43
N ILE A 306 10.30 11.45 12.84
CA ILE A 306 11.41 12.33 12.45
C ILE A 306 12.60 12.16 13.40
N LYS A 307 12.36 12.16 14.72
CA LYS A 307 13.43 12.08 15.74
C LYS A 307 14.23 10.78 15.68
N GLN A 308 13.60 9.70 15.23
CA GLN A 308 14.17 8.37 15.08
C GLN A 308 14.35 7.97 13.63
N PHE A 309 14.16 8.87 12.65
CA PHE A 309 14.19 8.54 11.23
C PHE A 309 15.45 7.76 10.84
N ASP A 310 16.63 8.29 11.16
CA ASP A 310 17.90 7.64 10.80
C ASP A 310 18.12 6.32 11.56
N ASN A 311 17.59 6.19 12.79
CA ASN A 311 17.62 4.93 13.54
C ASN A 311 16.71 3.86 12.91
N LEU A 312 15.54 4.26 12.40
CA LEU A 312 14.63 3.39 11.65
C LEU A 312 15.26 2.95 10.32
N ILE A 313 15.94 3.86 9.62
CA ILE A 313 16.68 3.54 8.39
C ILE A 313 17.82 2.54 8.68
N ARG A 314 18.57 2.75 9.75
CA ARG A 314 19.60 1.79 10.18
C ARG A 314 18.99 0.42 10.50
N TYR A 315 17.89 0.39 11.26
CA TYR A 315 17.20 -0.85 11.61
C TYR A 315 16.73 -1.63 10.37
N TYR A 316 16.14 -0.94 9.39
CA TYR A 316 15.82 -1.53 8.09
C TYR A 316 17.08 -2.05 7.36
N HIS A 317 18.15 -1.26 7.35
CA HIS A 317 19.40 -1.61 6.65
C HIS A 317 20.06 -2.87 7.24
N GLU A 318 20.11 -2.98 8.56
CA GLU A 318 20.64 -4.16 9.26
C GLU A 318 19.89 -5.43 8.80
N HIS A 319 18.55 -5.41 8.83
CA HIS A 319 17.76 -6.54 8.34
C HIS A 319 17.86 -6.77 6.83
N LEU A 320 18.03 -5.72 6.03
CA LEU A 320 18.23 -5.86 4.58
C LEU A 320 19.53 -6.62 4.32
N VAL A 321 20.62 -6.23 4.97
CA VAL A 321 21.93 -6.88 4.83
C VAL A 321 21.89 -8.33 5.30
N GLU A 322 21.27 -8.60 6.44
CA GLU A 322 21.07 -9.97 6.96
C GLU A 322 20.34 -10.87 5.94
N ASN A 323 19.26 -10.38 5.34
CA ASN A 323 18.48 -11.17 4.39
C ASN A 323 19.19 -11.30 3.02
N LEU A 324 19.91 -10.27 2.56
CA LEU A 324 20.75 -10.37 1.35
C LEU A 324 21.88 -11.40 1.53
N GLU A 325 22.45 -11.52 2.72
CA GLU A 325 23.43 -12.55 3.06
C GLU A 325 22.82 -13.95 3.09
N LEU A 326 21.69 -14.11 3.78
CA LEU A 326 20.94 -15.37 3.84
C LEU A 326 20.60 -15.90 2.44
N LEU A 327 20.11 -15.02 1.57
CA LEU A 327 19.72 -15.34 0.20
C LEU A 327 20.90 -15.36 -0.80
N LYS A 328 22.13 -15.15 -0.32
CA LYS A 328 23.37 -15.19 -1.12
C LYS A 328 23.35 -14.23 -2.31
N TYR A 329 22.93 -12.98 -2.08
CA TYR A 329 22.92 -11.92 -3.08
C TYR A 329 24.32 -11.77 -3.73
N PRO A 330 24.44 -11.81 -5.07
CA PRO A 330 25.73 -11.97 -5.74
C PRO A 330 26.55 -10.67 -5.87
N LYS A 331 25.93 -9.50 -5.66
CA LYS A 331 26.59 -8.19 -5.76
C LYS A 331 26.99 -7.64 -4.40
N ALA A 332 27.72 -6.53 -4.41
CA ALA A 332 28.02 -5.78 -3.20
C ALA A 332 26.70 -5.32 -2.54
N LYS A 333 26.60 -5.56 -1.23
CA LYS A 333 25.46 -5.11 -0.42
C LYS A 333 25.57 -3.60 -0.22
N PRO A 334 24.45 -2.86 -0.23
CA PRO A 334 24.48 -1.41 0.00
C PRO A 334 25.02 -1.12 1.40
N SER A 335 25.88 -0.12 1.55
CA SER A 335 26.23 0.41 2.87
C SER A 335 25.11 1.31 3.40
N LEU A 336 25.09 1.53 4.72
CA LEU A 336 24.16 2.50 5.32
C LEU A 336 24.34 3.91 4.71
N LYS A 337 25.58 4.27 4.35
CA LYS A 337 25.89 5.52 3.67
C LYS A 337 25.21 5.59 2.30
N ASP A 338 25.29 4.52 1.50
CA ASP A 338 24.66 4.49 0.16
C ASP A 338 23.15 4.66 0.28
N LEU A 339 22.54 4.04 1.30
CA LEU A 339 21.11 4.19 1.57
C LEU A 339 20.74 5.63 1.97
N HIS A 340 21.53 6.29 2.81
CA HIS A 340 21.31 7.71 3.14
C HIS A 340 21.46 8.63 1.92
N VAL A 341 22.45 8.37 1.05
CA VAL A 341 22.60 9.12 -0.21
C VAL A 341 21.36 8.93 -1.08
N ALA A 342 20.84 7.71 -1.21
CA ALA A 342 19.61 7.43 -1.95
C ALA A 342 18.41 8.18 -1.35
N LEU A 343 18.25 8.19 -0.02
CA LEU A 343 17.17 8.92 0.65
C LEU A 343 17.21 10.43 0.38
N HIS A 344 18.41 11.02 0.23
CA HIS A 344 18.54 12.43 -0.19
C HIS A 344 18.28 12.61 -1.69
N LYS A 345 18.78 11.70 -2.53
CA LYS A 345 18.60 11.75 -3.99
C LYS A 345 17.12 11.69 -4.40
N TYR A 346 16.31 10.91 -3.68
CA TYR A 346 14.90 10.67 -3.97
C TYR A 346 13.95 11.37 -2.96
N ASN A 347 14.40 12.46 -2.34
CA ASN A 347 13.69 13.16 -1.27
C ASN A 347 12.34 13.80 -1.70
N ILE A 348 12.07 13.97 -3.00
CA ILE A 348 10.76 14.43 -3.52
C ILE A 348 9.61 13.52 -3.08
N TRP A 349 9.89 12.22 -2.86
CA TRP A 349 8.91 11.29 -2.29
C TRP A 349 8.42 11.75 -0.92
N GLY A 350 9.24 12.47 -0.16
CA GLY A 350 8.85 13.02 1.13
C GLY A 350 7.77 14.09 1.00
N PHE A 351 7.95 15.02 0.06
CA PHE A 351 6.93 16.02 -0.24
C PHE A 351 5.65 15.38 -0.79
N ALA A 352 5.78 14.47 -1.78
CA ALA A 352 4.65 13.77 -2.38
C ALA A 352 3.85 12.94 -1.38
N THR A 353 4.53 12.26 -0.45
CA THR A 353 3.88 11.51 0.63
C THR A 353 3.11 12.45 1.56
N THR A 354 3.70 13.61 1.87
CA THR A 354 3.10 14.62 2.76
C THR A 354 1.82 15.20 2.17
N VAL A 355 1.84 15.63 0.89
CA VAL A 355 0.64 16.18 0.24
C VAL A 355 -0.37 15.12 -0.20
N GLY A 356 0.08 13.88 -0.40
CA GLY A 356 -0.74 12.77 -0.87
C GLY A 356 -1.25 11.91 0.27
N VAL A 357 -0.67 10.71 0.41
CA VAL A 357 -1.19 9.65 1.30
C VAL A 357 -1.28 10.07 2.76
N LEU A 358 -0.39 10.91 3.29
CA LEU A 358 -0.46 11.33 4.69
C LEU A 358 -1.76 12.09 4.98
N ALA A 359 -2.15 13.00 4.08
CA ALA A 359 -3.39 13.76 4.21
C ALA A 359 -4.63 12.85 4.18
N ILE A 360 -4.57 11.76 3.40
CA ILE A 360 -5.63 10.74 3.32
C ILE A 360 -5.65 9.88 4.60
N ALA A 361 -4.48 9.41 5.01
CA ALA A 361 -4.33 8.46 6.11
C ALA A 361 -4.83 9.02 7.45
N LEU A 362 -4.72 10.33 7.66
CA LEU A 362 -5.10 11.01 8.91
C LEU A 362 -6.53 11.58 8.90
N MET A 363 -7.25 11.44 7.77
CA MET A 363 -8.60 11.96 7.59
C MET A 363 -9.64 11.00 8.19
N ASP A 364 -10.49 11.48 9.10
CA ASP A 364 -11.55 10.67 9.72
C ASP A 364 -12.62 10.26 8.69
N SER A 365 -12.99 8.99 8.60
CA SER A 365 -14.02 8.54 7.65
C SER A 365 -15.33 9.31 7.82
N THR A 366 -15.76 10.02 6.76
CA THR A 366 -17.00 10.82 6.69
C THR A 366 -17.81 10.45 5.45
N GLU A 367 -19.06 10.91 5.35
CA GLU A 367 -19.86 10.76 4.12
C GLU A 367 -19.21 11.41 2.89
N LEU A 368 -18.30 12.37 3.11
CA LEU A 368 -17.52 13.02 2.06
C LEU A 368 -16.35 12.16 1.56
N SER A 369 -16.02 11.06 2.24
CA SER A 369 -14.86 10.20 1.96
C SER A 369 -15.13 9.25 0.80
N THR A 370 -15.37 9.82 -0.37
CA THR A 370 -15.66 9.12 -1.62
C THR A 370 -14.54 9.34 -2.63
N PHE A 371 -14.37 8.38 -3.55
CA PHE A 371 -13.47 8.54 -4.69
C PHE A 371 -13.76 9.82 -5.48
N ASP A 372 -15.05 10.12 -5.68
CA ASP A 372 -15.50 11.25 -6.48
C ASP A 372 -15.19 12.61 -5.81
N ASN A 373 -15.33 12.74 -4.49
CA ASN A 373 -14.95 13.97 -3.78
C ASN A 373 -13.44 14.14 -3.66
N PHE A 374 -12.70 13.04 -3.65
CA PHE A 374 -11.24 13.07 -3.56
C PHE A 374 -10.59 13.61 -4.86
N LEU A 375 -11.14 13.24 -6.03
CA LEU A 375 -10.58 13.62 -7.33
C LEU A 375 -11.37 14.72 -8.06
N GLY A 376 -12.64 14.92 -7.72
CA GLY A 376 -13.52 15.89 -8.38
C GLY A 376 -13.42 17.30 -7.81
N ASP A 377 -14.02 18.25 -8.53
CA ASP A 377 -14.05 19.69 -8.20
C ASP A 377 -15.48 20.16 -7.83
N SER A 378 -16.28 19.27 -7.25
CA SER A 378 -17.57 19.62 -6.66
C SER A 378 -17.38 20.46 -5.39
N ASP A 379 -18.41 21.20 -4.96
CA ASP A 379 -18.37 21.92 -3.68
C ASP A 379 -18.04 21.00 -2.50
N ASP A 380 -18.52 19.76 -2.54
CA ASP A 380 -18.23 18.75 -1.52
C ASP A 380 -16.81 18.20 -1.63
N GLY A 381 -16.25 18.09 -2.84
CA GLY A 381 -14.83 17.81 -3.08
C GLY A 381 -13.91 18.93 -2.57
N ASP A 382 -14.26 20.20 -2.82
CA ASP A 382 -13.52 21.37 -2.32
C ASP A 382 -13.49 21.35 -0.78
N LYS A 383 -14.64 21.13 -0.13
CA LYS A 383 -14.74 20.99 1.33
C LYS A 383 -13.91 19.82 1.84
N PHE A 384 -14.00 18.67 1.17
CA PHE A 384 -13.28 17.46 1.58
C PHE A 384 -11.76 17.69 1.54
N LYS A 385 -11.24 18.22 0.43
CA LYS A 385 -9.81 18.55 0.29
C LYS A 385 -9.35 19.59 1.32
N LEU A 386 -10.14 20.64 1.58
CA LEU A 386 -9.83 21.60 2.65
C LEU A 386 -9.81 20.95 4.05
N LEU A 387 -10.74 20.03 4.33
CA LEU A 387 -10.78 19.30 5.61
C LEU A 387 -9.54 18.42 5.81
N MET A 388 -9.04 17.77 4.75
CA MET A 388 -7.80 16.98 4.82
C MET A 388 -6.62 17.84 5.33
N PHE A 389 -6.43 19.01 4.72
CA PHE A 389 -5.30 19.89 5.01
C PHE A 389 -5.47 20.78 6.23
N THR A 390 -6.67 20.86 6.81
CA THR A 390 -6.95 21.54 8.09
C THR A 390 -7.19 20.56 9.25
N ASN A 391 -7.10 19.26 9.00
CA ASN A 391 -7.25 18.24 10.04
C ASN A 391 -6.15 18.40 11.11
N LYS A 392 -6.54 18.35 12.38
CA LYS A 392 -5.60 18.55 13.51
C LYS A 392 -4.46 17.53 13.52
N ARG A 393 -4.74 16.26 13.20
CA ARG A 393 -3.70 15.22 13.10
C ARG A 393 -2.76 15.54 11.95
N TYR A 394 -3.29 15.92 10.79
CA TYR A 394 -2.44 16.31 9.65
C TYR A 394 -1.52 17.49 9.99
N ILE A 395 -2.04 18.54 10.63
CA ILE A 395 -1.27 19.72 11.05
C ILE A 395 -0.13 19.31 12.00
N GLU A 396 -0.39 18.45 12.98
CA GLU A 396 0.63 17.97 13.93
C GLU A 396 1.79 17.28 13.19
N HIS A 397 1.48 16.46 12.19
CA HIS A 397 2.50 15.79 11.37
C HIS A 397 3.24 16.77 10.46
N VAL A 398 2.54 17.67 9.76
CA VAL A 398 3.15 18.64 8.84
C VAL A 398 4.12 19.57 9.57
N ASN A 399 3.79 20.00 10.79
CA ASN A 399 4.62 20.90 11.59
C ASN A 399 5.99 20.29 11.93
N VAL A 400 6.15 18.96 11.90
CA VAL A 400 7.46 18.31 12.06
C VAL A 400 8.07 17.84 10.75
N ILE A 401 7.25 17.43 9.77
CA ILE A 401 7.73 16.89 8.48
C ILE A 401 8.26 18.00 7.58
N MET A 402 7.55 19.13 7.45
CA MET A 402 7.93 20.18 6.50
C MET A 402 9.27 20.85 6.85
N PRO A 403 9.55 21.21 8.12
CA PRO A 403 10.88 21.68 8.51
C PRO A 403 11.97 20.63 8.29
N TRP A 404 11.67 19.34 8.51
CA TRP A 404 12.62 18.26 8.25
C TRP A 404 12.94 18.11 6.75
N LEU A 405 11.94 18.19 5.88
CA LEU A 405 12.11 18.19 4.43
C LEU A 405 12.93 19.41 3.96
N LEU A 406 12.60 20.60 4.48
CA LEU A 406 13.32 21.84 4.19
C LEU A 406 14.82 21.70 4.53
N ASN A 407 15.14 21.23 5.74
CA ASN A 407 16.54 21.08 6.19
C ASN A 407 17.33 20.01 5.42
N ARG A 408 16.65 19.12 4.68
CA ARG A 408 17.28 18.10 3.83
C ARG A 408 17.39 18.52 2.36
N GLY A 409 17.03 19.76 2.04
CA GLY A 409 17.02 20.28 0.67
C GLY A 409 15.94 19.68 -0.22
N ALA A 410 14.90 19.08 0.36
CA ALA A 410 13.84 18.41 -0.40
C ALA A 410 12.88 19.36 -1.13
N LEU A 411 13.08 20.67 -0.96
CA LEU A 411 12.32 21.74 -1.61
C LEU A 411 13.23 22.65 -2.46
N ASP A 412 14.47 22.24 -2.72
CA ASP A 412 15.45 22.99 -3.51
C ASP A 412 15.39 22.57 -4.98
N PHE A 413 14.45 23.15 -5.73
CA PHE A 413 14.23 22.88 -7.15
C PHE A 413 14.37 24.11 -8.03
#